data_AF-X1M0N1-F1
#
_entry.id   AF-X1M0N1-F1
#
_cell.length_a   1.000
_cell.length_b   1.000
_cell.length_c   1.000
_cell.angle_alpha   90.00
_cell.angle_beta   90.00
_cell.angle_gamma   90.00
#
_symmetry.space_group_name_H-M   'P 1'
#
loop_
_entity.id
_entity.type
_entity.pdbx_description
1 polymer ?
#
loop_
_entity_poly.entity_id
_entity_poly.type
_entity_poly.pdbx_seq_one_letter_code
_entity_poly.pdbx_strand_id
1 'polypeptide(L)'
;MTSVYFADVLDERVAITGSPVRGTTVGVHNFFFRLSRGAQIGIFAVVHILTGFVAGASSQSELAKLGIRLHMTVIPAIVLFIATLIFWKKYPLTPERSLEVRQQIEKIGF
;
A
#
# COMPACT_ATOMS: atom_id res chain seq x y z
N MET A 1 9.99 -0.93 12.16
CA MET A 1 9.92 0.53 11.96
C MET A 1 8.56 0.83 11.34
N THR A 2 7.60 1.35 12.09
CA THR A 2 6.29 1.77 11.55
C THR A 2 6.48 3.03 10.74
N SER A 3 5.92 3.09 9.53
CA SER A 3 5.96 4.30 8.70
C SER A 3 5.19 5.44 9.36
N VAL A 4 5.53 6.69 9.01
CA VAL A 4 4.90 7.90 9.59
C VAL A 4 3.38 7.89 9.41
N TYR A 5 2.89 7.55 8.21
CA TYR A 5 1.45 7.47 7.94
C TYR A 5 0.74 6.39 8.78
N PHE A 6 1.43 5.29 9.07
CA PHE A 6 0.81 4.19 9.81
C PHE A 6 0.75 4.49 11.30
N ALA A 7 1.74 5.23 11.83
CA ALA A 7 1.66 5.75 13.19
C ALA A 7 0.45 6.68 13.36
N ASP A 8 0.24 7.60 12.41
CA ASP A 8 -0.90 8.53 12.42
C ASP A 8 -2.25 7.80 12.42
N VAL A 9 -2.40 6.76 11.59
CA VAL A 9 -3.61 5.90 11.58
C VAL A 9 -3.84 5.18 12.91
N LEU A 10 -2.77 4.72 13.57
CA LEU A 10 -2.90 4.05 14.87
C LEU A 10 -3.35 5.04 15.95
N ASP A 11 -2.82 6.25 15.94
CA ASP A 11 -3.19 7.30 16.89
C ASP A 11 -4.63 7.77 16.64
N GLU A 12 -5.01 8.00 15.38
CA GLU A 12 -6.40 8.31 15.01
C GLU A 12 -7.37 7.20 15.46
N ARG A 13 -6.98 5.92 15.34
CA ARG A 13 -7.78 4.81 15.87
C ARG A 13 -7.95 4.90 17.38
N VAL A 14 -6.91 5.24 18.14
CA VAL A 14 -7.01 5.42 19.60
C VAL A 14 -7.99 6.56 19.91
N ALA A 15 -7.88 7.68 19.21
CA ALA A 15 -8.77 8.83 19.37
C ALA A 15 -10.25 8.48 19.10
N ILE A 16 -10.52 7.70 18.05
CA ILE A 16 -11.88 7.28 17.69
C ILE A 16 -12.44 6.22 18.64
N THR A 17 -11.62 5.25 19.05
CA THR A 17 -12.11 4.05 19.75
C THR A 17 -11.96 4.10 21.27
N GLY A 18 -11.24 5.08 21.81
CA GLY A 18 -10.96 5.15 23.25
C GLY A 18 -10.12 3.99 23.77
N SER A 19 -9.43 3.25 22.91
CA SER A 19 -8.74 2.01 23.26
C SER A 19 -7.29 2.06 22.77
N PRO A 20 -6.30 1.79 23.64
CA PRO A 20 -4.88 1.80 23.28
C PRO A 20 -4.45 0.52 22.53
N VAL A 21 -5.35 -0.44 22.33
CA VAL A 21 -5.05 -1.72 21.69
C VAL A 21 -4.85 -1.53 20.18
N ARG A 22 -3.60 -1.64 19.72
CA ARG A 22 -3.22 -1.47 18.30
C ARG A 22 -3.25 -2.76 17.47
N GLY A 23 -3.31 -3.92 18.14
CA GLY A 23 -3.12 -5.24 17.50
C GLY A 23 -4.10 -5.56 16.37
N THR A 24 -5.36 -5.16 16.50
CA THR A 24 -6.38 -5.39 15.46
C THR A 24 -6.08 -4.61 14.19
N THR A 25 -5.76 -3.32 14.29
CA THR A 25 -5.38 -2.47 13.15
C THR A 25 -4.11 -2.99 12.47
N VAL A 26 -3.11 -3.39 13.26
CA VAL A 26 -1.87 -4.01 12.75
C VAL A 26 -2.16 -5.33 12.02
N GLY A 27 -3.05 -6.16 12.57
CA GLY A 27 -3.48 -7.41 11.95
C GLY A 27 -4.14 -7.19 10.59
N VAL A 28 -5.09 -6.25 10.50
CA VAL A 28 -5.77 -5.87 9.25
C VAL A 28 -4.76 -5.36 8.22
N HIS A 29 -3.85 -4.47 8.62
CA HIS A 29 -2.80 -3.97 7.73
C HIS A 29 -1.94 -5.10 7.17
N ASN A 30 -1.48 -6.00 8.03
CA ASN A 30 -0.65 -7.14 7.63
C ASN A 30 -1.40 -8.12 6.72
N PHE A 31 -2.69 -8.32 6.93
CA PHE A 31 -3.53 -9.14 6.04
C PHE A 31 -3.56 -8.56 4.63
N PHE A 32 -3.86 -7.27 4.47
CA PHE A 32 -3.86 -6.62 3.15
C PHE A 32 -2.47 -6.56 2.52
N PHE A 33 -1.43 -6.38 3.32
CA PHE A 33 -0.04 -6.45 2.84
C PHE A 33 0.34 -7.83 2.30
N ARG A 34 -0.24 -8.92 2.84
CA ARG A 34 -0.06 -10.26 2.27
C ARG A 34 -0.90 -10.44 1.01
N LEU A 35 -2.13 -9.93 1.00
CA LEU A 35 -3.02 -9.99 -0.15
C LEU A 35 -2.43 -9.27 -1.38
N SER A 36 -1.71 -8.17 -1.17
CA SER A 36 -1.04 -7.43 -2.26
C SER A 36 0.00 -8.27 -3.00
N ARG A 37 0.68 -9.20 -2.33
CA ARG A 37 1.59 -10.17 -2.98
C ARG A 37 0.84 -11.12 -3.90
N GLY A 38 -0.35 -11.56 -3.49
CA GLY A 38 -1.23 -12.36 -4.34
C GLY A 38 -1.67 -11.58 -5.58
N ALA A 39 -2.05 -10.32 -5.41
CA ALA A 39 -2.38 -9.43 -6.52
C ALA A 39 -1.19 -9.22 -7.48
N GLN A 40 0.03 -9.07 -6.93
CA GLN A 40 1.26 -8.96 -7.74
C GLN A 40 1.48 -10.19 -8.62
N ILE A 41 1.31 -11.40 -8.07
CA ILE A 41 1.40 -12.65 -8.84
C ILE A 41 0.37 -12.67 -9.97
N GLY A 42 -0.87 -12.23 -9.69
CA GLY A 42 -1.92 -12.12 -10.70
C GLY A 42 -1.54 -11.16 -11.83
N ILE A 43 -1.01 -9.98 -11.51
CA ILE A 43 -0.52 -9.01 -12.49
C ILE A 43 0.61 -9.61 -13.34
N PHE A 44 1.56 -10.32 -12.71
CA PHE A 44 2.65 -10.99 -13.41
C PHE A 44 2.09 -11.99 -14.41
N ALA A 45 1.21 -12.89 -13.97
CA ALA A 45 0.59 -13.89 -14.83
C ALA A 45 -0.11 -13.25 -16.05
N VAL A 46 -0.96 -12.24 -15.83
CA VAL A 46 -1.69 -11.55 -16.90
C VAL A 46 -0.73 -10.96 -17.93
N VAL A 47 0.27 -10.20 -17.50
CA VAL A 47 1.22 -9.58 -18.43
C VAL A 47 2.04 -10.64 -19.17
N HIS A 48 2.50 -11.68 -18.49
CA HIS A 48 3.29 -12.75 -19.11
C HIS A 48 2.50 -13.47 -20.20
N ILE A 49 1.22 -13.76 -19.95
CA ILE A 49 0.31 -14.35 -20.93
C ILE A 49 0.12 -13.40 -22.12
N LEU A 50 -0.19 -12.12 -21.87
CA LEU A 50 -0.45 -11.14 -22.93
C LEU A 50 0.77 -10.82 -23.79
N THR A 51 1.98 -10.90 -23.22
CA THR A 51 3.23 -10.62 -23.95
C THR A 51 3.91 -11.87 -24.52
N GLY A 52 3.32 -13.05 -24.33
CA GLY A 52 3.86 -14.32 -24.85
C GLY A 52 5.17 -14.74 -24.20
N PHE A 53 5.32 -14.51 -22.89
CA PHE A 53 6.51 -14.97 -22.16
C PHE A 53 6.56 -16.50 -22.11
N VAL A 54 7.75 -17.08 -22.37
CA VAL A 54 7.97 -18.53 -22.33
C VAL A 54 9.04 -18.87 -21.29
N ALA A 55 8.65 -19.50 -20.18
CA ALA A 55 9.60 -19.88 -19.14
C ALA A 55 10.69 -20.84 -19.66
N GLY A 56 11.96 -20.59 -19.32
CA GLY A 56 13.08 -21.46 -19.67
C GLY A 56 13.57 -21.37 -21.12
N ALA A 57 12.98 -20.52 -21.97
CA ALA A 57 13.48 -20.29 -23.31
C ALA A 57 14.88 -19.64 -23.29
N SER A 58 15.76 -20.05 -24.21
CA SER A 58 17.11 -19.48 -24.36
C SER A 58 17.10 -17.99 -24.71
N SER A 59 16.03 -17.53 -25.36
CA SER A 59 15.77 -16.11 -25.64
C SER A 59 14.26 -15.83 -25.61
N GLN A 60 13.91 -14.58 -25.33
CA GLN A 60 12.53 -14.09 -25.31
C GLN A 60 12.24 -13.21 -26.53
N SER A 61 10.99 -13.16 -26.96
CA SER A 61 10.53 -12.19 -27.96
C SER A 61 10.71 -10.75 -27.43
N GLU A 62 10.83 -9.78 -28.33
CA GLU A 62 10.90 -8.36 -27.92
C GLU A 62 9.66 -7.91 -27.14
N LEU A 63 8.49 -8.45 -27.48
CA LEU A 63 7.25 -8.19 -26.75
C LEU A 63 7.29 -8.74 -25.32
N ALA A 64 7.79 -9.97 -25.13
CA ALA A 64 7.96 -10.56 -23.80
C ALA A 64 8.99 -9.77 -22.96
N LYS A 65 10.09 -9.32 -23.57
CA LYS A 65 11.07 -8.43 -22.90
C LYS A 65 10.42 -7.11 -22.46
N LEU A 66 9.57 -6.53 -23.30
CA LEU A 66 8.79 -5.34 -22.93
C LEU A 66 7.87 -5.64 -21.73
N GLY A 67 7.14 -6.76 -21.75
CA GLY A 67 6.30 -7.21 -20.63
C GLY A 67 7.05 -7.31 -19.31
N ILE A 68 8.25 -7.87 -19.32
CA ILE A 68 9.12 -7.94 -18.12
C ILE A 68 9.49 -6.54 -17.64
N ARG A 69 9.86 -5.62 -18.54
CA ARG A 69 10.21 -4.23 -18.18
C ARG A 69 9.03 -3.47 -17.59
N LEU A 70 7.80 -3.74 -18.04
CA LEU A 70 6.59 -3.10 -17.51
C LEU A 70 6.40 -3.38 -16.01
N HIS A 71 6.76 -4.57 -15.54
CA HIS A 71 6.68 -4.94 -14.10
C HIS A 71 7.60 -4.12 -13.21
N MET A 72 8.69 -3.60 -13.75
CA MET A 72 9.69 -2.82 -13.01
C MET A 72 9.50 -1.31 -13.16
N THR A 73 8.65 -0.87 -14.10
CA THR A 73 8.56 0.55 -14.49
C THR A 73 7.12 1.05 -14.48
N VAL A 74 6.39 0.84 -15.58
CA VAL A 74 5.09 1.44 -15.84
C VAL A 74 4.03 0.97 -14.85
N ILE A 75 4.00 -0.33 -14.54
CA ILE A 75 2.98 -0.89 -13.64
C ILE A 75 3.15 -0.35 -12.21
N PRO A 76 4.34 -0.43 -11.58
CA PRO A 76 4.57 0.23 -10.28
C PRO A 76 4.29 1.73 -10.30
N ALA A 77 4.68 2.44 -11.38
CA ALA A 77 4.44 3.88 -11.49
C ALA A 77 2.96 4.23 -11.51
N ILE A 78 2.14 3.50 -12.26
CA ILE A 78 0.68 3.72 -12.31
C ILE A 78 0.04 3.42 -10.95
N VAL A 79 0.41 2.30 -10.32
CA VAL A 79 -0.12 1.93 -8.99
C VAL A 79 0.24 2.99 -7.95
N LEU A 80 1.49 3.45 -7.95
CA LEU A 80 1.95 4.51 -7.05
C LEU A 80 1.20 5.81 -7.32
N PHE A 81 1.06 6.21 -8.58
CA PHE A 81 0.34 7.43 -8.95
C PHE A 81 -1.12 7.41 -8.48
N ILE A 82 -1.83 6.31 -8.72
CA ILE A 82 -3.22 6.14 -8.25
C ILE A 82 -3.28 6.17 -6.71
N ALA A 83 -2.38 5.46 -6.03
CA ALA A 83 -2.32 5.46 -4.57
C ALA A 83 -2.06 6.87 -4.03
N THR A 84 -1.12 7.62 -4.61
CA THR A 84 -0.83 9.01 -4.24
C THR A 84 -2.06 9.90 -4.41
N LEU A 85 -2.80 9.80 -5.52
CA LEU A 85 -4.03 10.57 -5.72
C LEU A 85 -5.11 10.24 -4.68
N ILE A 86 -5.26 8.96 -4.33
CA ILE A 86 -6.20 8.53 -3.29
C ILE A 86 -5.78 9.10 -1.93
N PHE A 87 -4.52 8.92 -1.54
CA PHE A 87 -3.99 9.43 -0.27
C PHE A 87 -4.11 10.95 -0.19
N TRP A 88 -3.75 11.67 -1.25
CA TRP A 88 -3.83 13.12 -1.28
C TRP A 88 -5.25 13.64 -1.11
N LYS A 89 -6.24 12.98 -1.73
CA LYS A 89 -7.65 13.42 -1.66
C LYS A 89 -8.39 12.94 -0.41
N LYS A 90 -8.07 11.75 0.10
CA LYS A 90 -8.85 11.08 1.15
C LYS A 90 -8.19 11.12 2.52
N TYR A 91 -6.88 11.31 2.60
CA TYR A 91 -6.14 11.30 3.85
C TYR A 91 -5.07 12.40 3.86
N PRO A 92 -5.48 13.68 3.92
CA PRO A 92 -4.55 14.79 4.00
C PRO A 92 -3.81 14.76 5.33
N LEU A 93 -2.54 14.38 5.29
CA LEU A 93 -1.62 14.41 6.43
C LEU A 93 -1.16 15.86 6.67
N THR A 94 -1.95 16.64 7.40
CA THR A 94 -1.59 18.01 7.79
C THR A 94 -1.18 18.09 9.27
N PRO A 95 -0.29 19.04 9.64
CA PRO A 95 0.12 19.23 11.03
C PRO A 95 -1.06 19.53 11.96
N GLU A 96 -2.07 20.26 11.48
CA GLU A 96 -3.25 20.63 12.26
C GLU A 96 -4.05 19.40 12.64
N ARG A 97 -4.27 18.50 11.67
CA ARG A 97 -5.02 17.25 11.91
C ARG A 97 -4.31 16.34 12.90
N SER A 98 -3.00 16.21 12.79
CA SER A 98 -2.21 15.39 13.71
C SER A 98 -2.24 15.98 15.13
N LEU A 99 -2.21 17.31 15.28
CA LEU A 99 -2.35 17.98 16.56
C LEU A 99 -3.74 17.77 17.18
N GLU A 100 -4.81 17.86 16.39
CA GLU A 100 -6.18 17.58 16.83
C GLU A 100 -6.30 16.16 17.39
N VAL A 101 -5.79 15.16 16.67
CA VAL A 101 -5.81 13.76 17.09
C VAL A 101 -5.04 13.59 18.39
N ARG A 102 -3.85 14.18 18.52
CA ARG A 102 -3.06 14.13 19.74
C ARG A 102 -3.80 14.71 20.95
N GLN A 103 -4.44 15.87 20.79
CA GLN A 103 -5.23 16.47 21.86
C GLN A 103 -6.43 15.60 22.26
N GLN A 104 -7.05 14.89 21.32
CA GLN A 104 -8.14 13.96 21.63
C GLN A 104 -7.64 12.79 22.47
N ILE A 105 -6.48 12.22 22.12
CA ILE A 105 -5.85 11.12 22.86
C ILE A 105 -5.49 11.56 24.29
N GLU A 106 -4.92 12.76 24.45
CA GLU A 106 -4.61 13.33 25.77
C GLU A 106 -5.88 13.51 26.64
N LYS A 107 -7.00 13.93 26.05
CA LYS A 107 -8.28 14.10 26.75
C LYS A 107 -8.88 12.79 27.26
N ILE A 108 -8.62 11.68 26.58
CA ILE A 108 -9.11 10.34 26.99
C ILE A 108 -8.11 9.61 27.91
N GLY A 109 -6.98 10.24 28.25
CA GLY A 109 -6.02 9.74 29.22
C GLY A 109 -4.98 8.78 28.66
N PHE A 110 -4.67 8.87 27.36
CA PHE A 110 -3.62 8.10 26.70
C PHE A 110 -2.51 8.99 26.13
#